data_AF-X1GFV7-F1
#
_entry.id   AF-X1GFV7-F1
#
_cell.length_a   1.000
_cell.length_b   1.000
_cell.length_c   1.000
_cell.angle_alpha   90.00
_cell.angle_beta   90.00
_cell.angle_gamma   90.00
#
_symmetry.space_group_name_H-M   'P 1'
#
loop_
_entity.id
_entity.type
_entity.pdbx_description
1 polymer ?
#
loop_
_entity_poly.entity_id
_entity_poly.type
_entity_poly.pdbx_seq_one_letter_code
_entity_poly.pdbx_strand_id
1 'polypeptide(L)'
;MEIKVNKETCNGCGLCKKVCLYDAIEIVDGKAIVNENCVFCGACIEVCKLNSIEITGLAEEKKDFSDYSGVCVYLEANGDRITDVGFELVSEGKKLAGHLGVKLSAVAIGSGIEKSTLGAFQYGLDKLYLIDSPVFSDNLDDIFAKALAQVISKYKPEIFLAGASWFGRTLIPKVAAILKTGLTADCTGLEIDEEKKILLQTRPTFGGNILATIITRNARPQMATVRPHVMEKKKIEEGKRNYKDRIEYIDIDEPNFKTKYKLLGTEKELNENINITDYD
;
A
#
# COMPACT_ATOMS: atom_id res chain seq x y z
N MET A 1 17.93 -9.90 5.05
CA MET A 1 18.06 -11.36 4.91
C MET A 1 19.46 -11.65 4.40
N GLU A 2 20.16 -12.54 5.07
CA GLU A 2 21.53 -12.94 4.73
C GLU A 2 21.63 -14.45 4.89
N ILE A 3 22.13 -15.15 3.88
CA ILE A 3 22.35 -16.58 3.93
C ILE A 3 23.79 -16.86 4.36
N LYS A 4 23.95 -17.47 5.53
CA LYS A 4 25.24 -17.82 6.10
C LYS A 4 25.48 -19.32 5.92
N VAL A 5 26.68 -19.63 5.43
CA VAL A 5 27.17 -21.00 5.38
C VAL A 5 28.24 -21.15 6.45
N ASN A 6 28.01 -22.03 7.42
CA ASN A 6 28.98 -22.37 8.43
C ASN A 6 30.13 -23.17 7.78
N LYS A 7 31.29 -22.52 7.66
CA LYS A 7 32.48 -23.11 7.03
C LYS A 7 33.10 -24.25 7.85
N GLU A 8 32.78 -24.39 9.13
CA GLU A 8 33.31 -25.48 9.96
C GLU A 8 32.54 -26.78 9.73
N THR A 9 31.20 -26.70 9.67
CA THR A 9 30.35 -27.89 9.50
C THR A 9 30.11 -28.26 8.04
N CYS A 10 30.23 -27.31 7.11
CA CYS A 10 30.02 -27.58 5.68
C CYS A 10 31.11 -28.51 5.13
N ASN A 11 30.74 -29.62 4.51
CA ASN A 11 31.66 -30.60 3.91
C ASN A 11 31.74 -30.51 2.36
N GLY A 12 31.08 -29.53 1.73
CA GLY A 12 31.15 -29.35 0.28
C GLY A 12 30.43 -30.42 -0.55
N CYS A 13 29.47 -31.17 0.02
CA CYS A 13 28.78 -32.27 -0.67
C CYS A 13 28.01 -31.88 -1.95
N GLY A 14 27.71 -30.59 -2.15
CA GLY A 14 27.13 -30.05 -3.38
C GLY A 14 25.65 -30.33 -3.62
N LEU A 15 24.95 -30.92 -2.66
CA LEU A 15 23.49 -31.09 -2.71
C LEU A 15 22.76 -29.74 -2.83
N CYS A 16 23.26 -28.72 -2.10
CA CYS A 16 22.72 -27.36 -2.15
C CYS A 16 22.86 -26.70 -3.54
N LYS A 17 23.95 -26.96 -4.28
CA LYS A 17 24.12 -26.48 -5.66
C LYS A 17 23.11 -27.11 -6.62
N LYS A 18 22.85 -28.42 -6.51
CA LYS A 18 21.91 -29.13 -7.39
C LYS A 18 20.45 -28.68 -7.26
N VAL A 19 20.09 -28.18 -6.08
CA VAL A 19 18.71 -27.78 -5.76
C VAL A 19 18.49 -26.28 -6.02
N CYS A 20 19.56 -25.52 -6.26
CA CYS A 20 19.45 -24.09 -6.52
C CYS A 20 18.97 -23.84 -7.95
N LEU A 21 17.73 -23.39 -8.11
CA LEU A 21 17.15 -22.99 -9.40
C LEU A 21 17.69 -21.65 -9.93
N TYR A 22 18.45 -20.93 -9.12
CA TYR A 22 18.94 -19.58 -9.40
C TYR A 22 20.46 -19.54 -9.62
N ASP A 23 21.12 -20.71 -9.67
CA ASP A 23 22.58 -20.85 -9.75
C ASP A 23 23.33 -19.98 -8.73
N ALA A 24 22.72 -19.81 -7.55
CA ALA A 24 23.22 -18.92 -6.54
C ALA A 24 24.31 -19.54 -5.65
N ILE A 25 24.58 -20.84 -5.79
CA ILE A 25 25.47 -21.61 -4.91
C ILE A 25 26.60 -22.24 -5.72
N GLU A 26 27.82 -21.86 -5.37
CA GLU A 26 29.05 -22.45 -5.90
C GLU A 26 29.79 -23.22 -4.81
N ILE A 27 30.63 -24.17 -5.21
CA ILE A 27 31.50 -24.89 -4.27
C ILE A 27 32.92 -24.49 -4.59
N VAL A 28 33.56 -23.79 -3.67
CA VAL A 28 34.95 -23.35 -3.76
C VAL A 28 35.67 -23.87 -2.52
N ASP A 29 36.84 -24.49 -2.71
CA ASP A 29 37.66 -25.08 -1.63
C ASP A 29 36.88 -26.03 -0.70
N GLY A 30 35.98 -26.83 -1.28
CA GLY A 30 35.16 -27.79 -0.53
C GLY A 30 34.12 -27.15 0.40
N LYS A 31 33.78 -25.86 0.19
CA LYS A 31 32.74 -25.14 0.94
C LYS A 31 31.73 -24.53 -0.02
N ALA A 32 30.47 -24.47 0.40
CA ALA A 32 29.44 -23.77 -0.34
C ALA A 32 29.58 -22.26 -0.15
N ILE A 33 29.63 -21.51 -1.25
CA ILE A 33 29.63 -20.05 -1.30
C ILE A 33 28.36 -19.62 -2.02
N VAL A 34 27.66 -18.63 -1.46
CA VAL A 34 26.42 -18.11 -2.02
C VAL A 34 26.67 -16.72 -2.61
N ASN A 35 26.20 -16.48 -3.82
CA ASN A 35 26.34 -15.21 -4.53
C ASN A 35 25.07 -14.32 -4.41
N GLU A 36 25.09 -13.17 -5.07
CA GLU A 36 24.00 -12.17 -5.04
C GLU A 36 22.70 -12.63 -5.74
N ASN A 37 22.72 -13.71 -6.52
CA ASN A 37 21.52 -14.24 -7.19
C ASN A 37 20.60 -15.01 -6.22
N CYS A 38 20.98 -15.13 -4.95
CA CYS A 38 20.18 -15.83 -3.95
C CYS A 38 18.88 -15.06 -3.64
N VAL A 39 17.75 -15.71 -3.87
CA VAL A 39 16.42 -15.17 -3.54
C VAL A 39 15.88 -15.63 -2.18
N PHE A 40 16.71 -16.28 -1.36
CA PHE A 40 16.36 -16.77 -0.02
C PHE A 40 15.16 -17.75 0.00
N CYS A 41 15.02 -18.59 -1.02
CA CYS A 41 13.92 -19.56 -1.13
C CYS A 41 13.96 -20.71 -0.11
N GLY A 42 15.05 -20.88 0.63
CA GLY A 42 15.18 -21.89 1.69
C GLY A 42 15.47 -23.33 1.22
N ALA A 43 15.39 -23.62 -0.08
CA ALA A 43 15.57 -24.98 -0.61
C ALA A 43 16.94 -25.62 -0.28
N CYS A 44 17.99 -24.81 -0.12
CA CYS A 44 19.32 -25.27 0.28
C CYS A 44 19.43 -25.69 1.75
N ILE A 45 18.57 -25.15 2.63
CA ILE A 45 18.53 -25.50 4.06
C ILE A 45 17.95 -26.91 4.21
N GLU A 46 16.83 -27.19 3.55
CA GLU A 46 16.13 -28.49 3.67
C GLU A 46 17.00 -29.68 3.23
N VAL A 47 17.86 -29.48 2.24
CA VAL A 47 18.73 -30.54 1.71
C VAL A 47 20.07 -30.66 2.42
N CYS A 48 20.40 -29.70 3.30
CA CYS A 48 21.66 -29.71 4.02
C CYS A 48 21.59 -30.66 5.22
N LYS A 49 22.04 -31.90 5.05
CA LYS A 49 22.07 -32.91 6.13
C LYS A 49 22.92 -32.53 7.34
N LEU A 50 23.84 -31.57 7.19
CA LEU A 50 24.73 -31.08 8.24
C LEU A 50 24.23 -29.77 8.87
N ASN A 51 23.06 -29.27 8.44
CA ASN A 51 22.49 -27.99 8.89
C ASN A 51 23.52 -26.84 8.84
N SER A 52 24.41 -26.87 7.84
CA SER A 52 25.50 -25.90 7.68
C SER A 52 25.07 -24.61 6.98
N ILE A 53 23.82 -24.50 6.54
CA ILE A 53 23.29 -23.36 5.82
C ILE A 53 22.13 -22.80 6.63
N GLU A 54 22.20 -21.51 6.95
CA GLU A 54 21.19 -20.80 7.72
C GLU A 54 20.85 -19.49 7.02
N ILE A 55 19.55 -19.19 6.87
CA ILE A 55 19.12 -17.85 6.47
C ILE A 55 18.92 -17.05 7.75
N THR A 56 19.85 -16.13 7.99
CA THR A 56 19.81 -15.17 9.08
C THR A 56 19.15 -13.86 8.61
N GLY A 57 18.64 -13.05 9.55
CA GLY A 57 17.91 -11.81 9.21
C GLY A 57 16.40 -11.97 9.08
N LEU A 58 15.84 -13.06 9.61
CA LEU A 58 14.47 -13.10 10.16
C LEU A 58 14.42 -12.52 11.59
N ALA A 59 15.54 -12.03 12.11
CA ALA A 59 15.52 -11.21 13.31
C ALA A 59 14.58 -10.03 13.06
N GLU A 60 13.60 -9.87 13.94
CA GLU A 60 12.77 -8.67 14.03
C GLU A 60 13.70 -7.50 14.31
N GLU A 61 14.30 -6.93 13.27
CA GLU A 61 14.85 -5.59 13.35
C GLU A 61 13.66 -4.70 13.68
N LYS A 62 13.53 -4.33 14.96
CA LYS A 62 12.74 -3.21 15.40
C LYS A 62 13.33 -1.99 14.72
N LYS A 63 12.88 -1.73 13.49
CA LYS A 63 13.14 -0.46 12.82
C LYS A 63 12.48 0.61 13.67
N ASP A 64 13.23 1.65 14.01
CA ASP A 64 12.68 2.80 14.70
C ASP A 64 11.71 3.52 13.75
N PHE A 65 10.43 3.44 14.07
CA PHE A 65 9.34 4.08 13.31
C PHE A 65 8.91 5.42 13.91
N SER A 66 9.72 6.01 14.79
CA SER A 66 9.41 7.25 15.50
C SER A 66 9.13 8.44 14.59
N ASP A 67 9.62 8.40 13.35
CA ASP A 67 9.38 9.42 12.32
C ASP A 67 7.97 9.37 11.73
N TYR A 68 7.26 8.26 11.87
CA TYR A 68 5.98 8.05 11.22
C TYR A 68 4.84 8.45 12.14
N SER A 69 4.01 9.40 11.70
CA SER A 69 2.85 9.82 12.47
C SER A 69 1.69 10.22 11.56
N GLY A 70 0.48 9.85 11.97
CA GLY A 70 -0.76 10.22 11.29
C GLY A 70 -1.37 9.12 10.44
N VAL A 71 -2.67 9.29 10.19
CA VAL A 71 -3.44 8.45 9.26
C VAL A 71 -3.63 9.25 7.98
N CYS A 72 -3.31 8.65 6.84
CA CYS A 72 -3.45 9.27 5.53
C CYS A 72 -4.48 8.51 4.68
N VAL A 73 -5.41 9.22 4.07
CA VAL A 73 -6.44 8.64 3.19
C VAL A 73 -6.25 9.13 1.75
N TYR A 74 -6.32 8.23 0.78
CA TYR A 74 -6.38 8.59 -0.64
C TYR A 74 -7.82 8.90 -1.05
N LEU A 75 -8.05 10.13 -1.51
CA LEU A 75 -9.31 10.57 -2.09
C LEU A 75 -9.24 10.40 -3.60
N GLU A 76 -9.87 9.34 -4.08
CA GLU A 76 -10.01 9.10 -5.50
C GLU A 76 -11.02 10.05 -6.12
N ALA A 77 -10.63 10.67 -7.25
CA ALA A 77 -11.49 11.52 -8.05
C ALA A 77 -11.74 10.87 -9.42
N ASN A 78 -13.00 10.85 -9.83
CA ASN A 78 -13.42 10.49 -11.18
C ASN A 78 -13.86 11.78 -11.90
N GLY A 79 -12.95 12.36 -12.68
CA GLY A 79 -13.12 13.70 -13.23
C GLY A 79 -13.17 14.73 -12.10
N ASP A 80 -14.20 15.59 -12.11
CA ASP A 80 -14.33 16.67 -11.12
C ASP A 80 -14.89 16.19 -9.77
N ARG A 81 -15.34 14.92 -9.65
CA ARG A 81 -16.06 14.44 -8.45
C ARG A 81 -15.24 13.40 -7.68
N ILE A 82 -15.21 13.56 -6.36
CA ILE A 82 -14.69 12.54 -5.45
C ILE A 82 -15.65 11.37 -5.38
N THR A 83 -15.10 10.16 -5.42
CA THR A 83 -15.88 8.93 -5.27
C THR A 83 -16.42 8.79 -3.86
N ASP A 84 -17.58 8.15 -3.74
CA ASP A 84 -18.25 7.90 -2.47
C ASP A 84 -17.35 7.19 -1.44
N VAL A 85 -16.51 6.28 -1.92
CA VAL A 85 -15.53 5.53 -1.13
C VAL A 85 -14.52 6.45 -0.44
N GLY A 86 -14.17 7.58 -1.05
CA GLY A 86 -13.29 8.58 -0.43
C GLY A 86 -13.88 9.13 0.88
N PHE A 87 -15.19 9.42 0.90
CA PHE A 87 -15.86 9.94 2.09
C PHE A 87 -16.05 8.88 3.19
N GLU A 88 -16.28 7.63 2.78
CA GLU A 88 -16.33 6.46 3.67
C GLU A 88 -15.00 6.28 4.39
N LEU A 89 -13.89 6.35 3.65
CA LEU A 89 -12.54 6.22 4.19
C LEU A 89 -12.13 7.35 5.12
N VAL A 90 -12.58 8.60 4.87
CA VAL A 90 -12.33 9.71 5.80
C VAL A 90 -13.05 9.48 7.13
N SER A 91 -14.29 9.00 7.07
CA SER A 91 -15.07 8.69 8.28
C SER A 91 -14.41 7.59 9.11
N GLU A 92 -13.94 6.53 8.45
CA GLU A 92 -13.25 5.42 9.11
C GLU A 92 -11.85 5.82 9.61
N GLY A 93 -11.11 6.56 8.79
CA GLY A 93 -9.82 7.14 9.14
C GLY A 93 -9.91 8.03 10.39
N LYS A 94 -11.03 8.74 10.58
CA LYS A 94 -11.26 9.54 11.80
C LYS A 94 -11.43 8.68 13.05
N LYS A 95 -12.15 7.55 12.95
CA LYS A 95 -12.26 6.60 14.07
C LYS A 95 -10.88 6.07 14.44
N LEU A 96 -10.11 5.64 13.44
CA LEU A 96 -8.76 5.11 13.63
C LEU A 96 -7.82 6.17 14.23
N ALA A 97 -7.86 7.39 13.70
CA ALA A 97 -7.09 8.52 14.21
C ALA A 97 -7.45 8.86 15.67
N GLY A 98 -8.73 8.74 16.05
CA GLY A 98 -9.21 8.92 17.42
C GLY A 98 -8.63 7.92 18.42
N HIS A 99 -8.55 6.64 18.05
CA HIS A 99 -7.94 5.60 18.90
C HIS A 99 -6.41 5.78 19.04
N LEU A 100 -5.74 6.22 17.97
CA LEU A 100 -4.30 6.46 17.98
C LEU A 100 -3.90 7.83 18.58
N GLY A 101 -4.84 8.77 18.69
CA GLY A 101 -4.58 10.15 19.10
C GLY A 101 -3.75 10.95 18.08
N VAL A 102 -3.85 10.62 16.79
CA VAL A 102 -3.07 11.24 15.71
C VAL A 102 -3.94 12.07 14.77
N LYS A 103 -3.32 12.88 13.91
CA LYS A 103 -4.03 13.72 12.93
C LYS A 103 -4.44 12.91 11.69
N LEU A 104 -5.60 13.24 11.13
CA LEU A 104 -6.09 12.67 9.86
C LEU A 104 -5.71 13.57 8.68
N SER A 105 -4.88 13.05 7.79
CA SER A 105 -4.52 13.67 6.51
C SER A 105 -5.22 12.97 5.35
N ALA A 106 -5.43 13.67 4.26
CA ALA A 106 -5.88 13.08 3.00
C ALA A 106 -5.05 13.59 1.83
N VAL A 107 -4.93 12.78 0.79
CA VAL A 107 -4.26 13.12 -0.47
C VAL A 107 -5.27 13.01 -1.58
N ALA A 108 -5.43 14.08 -2.35
CA ALA A 108 -6.25 14.11 -3.56
C ALA A 108 -5.37 14.54 -4.74
N ILE A 109 -5.47 13.80 -5.85
CA ILE A 109 -4.72 14.05 -7.09
C ILE A 109 -5.72 14.11 -8.22
N GLY A 110 -5.64 15.15 -9.04
CA GLY A 110 -6.54 15.30 -10.19
C GLY A 110 -6.36 16.63 -10.91
N SER A 111 -7.35 16.99 -11.72
CA SER A 111 -7.44 18.27 -12.43
C SER A 111 -8.77 18.94 -12.05
N GLY A 112 -8.74 20.12 -11.44
CA GLY A 112 -9.95 20.89 -11.10
C GLY A 112 -10.76 20.36 -9.90
N ILE A 113 -10.13 19.57 -9.03
CA ILE A 113 -10.78 18.84 -7.93
C ILE A 113 -10.99 19.66 -6.64
N GLU A 114 -10.52 20.91 -6.59
CA GLU A 114 -10.61 21.79 -5.40
C GLU A 114 -12.02 21.90 -4.81
N LYS A 115 -13.06 22.00 -5.65
CA LYS A 115 -14.43 22.20 -5.17
C LYS A 115 -14.98 20.95 -4.50
N SER A 116 -14.67 19.78 -5.03
CA SER A 116 -15.16 18.51 -4.49
C SER A 116 -14.38 18.06 -3.25
N THR A 117 -13.10 18.42 -3.13
CA THR A 117 -12.30 18.13 -1.93
C THR A 117 -12.75 18.90 -0.70
N LEU A 118 -13.39 20.07 -0.86
CA LEU A 118 -14.02 20.80 0.24
C LEU A 118 -15.11 19.97 0.96
N GLY A 119 -15.77 19.05 0.25
CA GLY A 119 -16.74 18.13 0.84
C GLY A 119 -16.12 17.17 1.86
N ALA A 120 -14.84 16.79 1.68
CA ALA A 120 -14.15 15.84 2.54
C ALA A 120 -13.95 16.40 3.97
N PHE A 121 -13.82 17.71 4.12
CA PHE A 121 -13.70 18.34 5.44
C PHE A 121 -14.96 18.17 6.31
N GLN A 122 -16.13 18.01 5.71
CA GLN A 122 -17.38 17.76 6.44
C GLN A 122 -17.40 16.38 7.14
N TYR A 123 -16.50 15.49 6.74
CA TYR A 123 -16.33 14.16 7.31
C TYR A 123 -15.20 14.14 8.38
N GLY A 124 -14.64 15.31 8.72
CA GLY A 124 -13.72 15.49 9.84
C GLY A 124 -12.24 15.35 9.47
N LEU A 125 -11.87 15.82 8.28
CA LEU A 125 -10.48 15.89 7.83
C LEU A 125 -9.70 17.02 8.52
N ASP A 126 -8.47 16.74 8.99
CA ASP A 126 -7.61 17.76 9.60
C ASP A 126 -6.73 18.48 8.58
N LYS A 127 -6.14 17.74 7.63
CA LYS A 127 -5.25 18.29 6.60
C LYS A 127 -5.49 17.63 5.24
N LEU A 128 -5.45 18.42 4.17
CA LEU A 128 -5.57 17.95 2.79
C LEU A 128 -4.30 18.30 2.02
N TYR A 129 -3.71 17.29 1.37
CA TYR A 129 -2.67 17.44 0.38
C TYR A 129 -3.30 17.39 -0.99
N LEU A 130 -3.23 18.51 -1.72
CA LEU A 130 -3.84 18.63 -3.03
C LEU A 130 -2.74 18.73 -4.08
N ILE A 131 -2.86 17.89 -5.10
CA ILE A 131 -2.08 17.98 -6.32
C ILE A 131 -3.08 18.25 -7.44
N ASP A 132 -3.07 19.47 -7.95
CA ASP A 132 -3.91 19.88 -9.09
C ASP A 132 -2.99 20.16 -10.28
N SER A 133 -3.04 19.31 -11.30
CA SER A 133 -2.31 19.54 -12.54
C SER A 133 -3.05 18.89 -13.71
N PRO A 134 -3.09 19.54 -14.89
CA PRO A 134 -3.75 19.00 -16.07
C PRO A 134 -3.16 17.67 -16.55
N VAL A 135 -1.92 17.33 -16.15
CA VAL A 135 -1.25 16.06 -16.49
C VAL A 135 -2.02 14.84 -15.95
N PHE A 136 -2.84 15.02 -14.93
CA PHE A 136 -3.60 13.95 -14.29
C PHE A 136 -4.96 13.66 -14.94
N SER A 137 -5.33 14.35 -16.02
CA SER A 137 -6.62 14.14 -16.72
C SER A 137 -6.81 12.72 -17.24
N ASP A 138 -5.71 12.08 -17.65
CA ASP A 138 -5.75 10.79 -18.34
C ASP A 138 -5.76 9.60 -17.36
N ASN A 139 -5.80 9.84 -16.04
CA ASN A 139 -5.79 8.81 -15.00
C ASN A 139 -4.70 7.74 -15.20
N LEU A 140 -3.49 8.16 -15.58
CA LEU A 140 -2.37 7.25 -15.79
C LEU A 140 -1.77 6.84 -14.45
N ASP A 141 -1.99 5.57 -14.10
CA ASP A 141 -1.56 4.95 -12.84
C ASP A 141 -0.06 5.14 -12.53
N ASP A 142 0.83 5.12 -13.52
CA ASP A 142 2.27 5.35 -13.33
C ASP A 142 2.61 6.76 -12.79
N ILE A 143 1.91 7.79 -13.27
CA ILE A 143 2.13 9.18 -12.84
C ILE A 143 1.61 9.35 -11.41
N PHE A 144 0.38 8.87 -11.17
CA PHE A 144 -0.24 8.89 -9.85
C PHE A 144 0.59 8.11 -8.83
N ALA A 145 1.15 6.95 -9.19
CA ALA A 145 1.94 6.13 -8.28
C ALA A 145 3.21 6.86 -7.82
N LYS A 146 3.92 7.52 -8.76
CA LYS A 146 5.10 8.33 -8.45
C LYS A 146 4.76 9.53 -7.57
N ALA A 147 3.69 10.24 -7.89
CA ALA A 147 3.23 11.40 -7.12
C ALA A 147 2.85 10.99 -5.69
N LEU A 148 2.03 9.93 -5.53
CA LEU A 148 1.69 9.39 -4.21
C LEU A 148 2.91 8.91 -3.43
N ALA A 149 3.85 8.21 -4.09
CA ALA A 149 5.06 7.76 -3.44
C ALA A 149 5.91 8.93 -2.91
N GLN A 150 6.00 10.04 -3.64
CA GLN A 150 6.68 11.25 -3.18
C GLN A 150 5.99 11.87 -1.97
N VAL A 151 4.66 12.00 -2.01
CA VAL A 151 3.86 12.54 -0.89
C VAL A 151 4.03 11.69 0.36
N ILE A 152 3.89 10.37 0.23
CA ILE A 152 4.03 9.43 1.34
C ILE A 152 5.46 9.44 1.89
N SER A 153 6.47 9.56 1.02
CA SER A 153 7.88 9.65 1.47
C SER A 153 8.20 10.95 2.19
N LYS A 154 7.56 12.07 1.82
CA LYS A 154 7.74 13.38 2.45
C LYS A 154 7.07 13.47 3.82
N TYR A 155 5.81 13.02 3.93
CA TYR A 155 5.04 13.17 5.18
C TYR A 155 5.09 11.95 6.10
N LYS A 156 5.58 10.80 5.61
CA LYS A 156 5.75 9.57 6.38
C LYS A 156 4.54 9.23 7.28
N PRO A 157 3.33 9.03 6.73
CA PRO A 157 2.18 8.64 7.55
C PRO A 157 2.36 7.23 8.13
N GLU A 158 1.78 6.94 9.29
CA GLU A 158 1.85 5.61 9.90
C GLU A 158 0.91 4.62 9.20
N ILE A 159 -0.29 5.08 8.86
CA ILE A 159 -1.32 4.31 8.16
C ILE A 159 -1.69 5.03 6.87
N PHE A 160 -1.80 4.27 5.78
CA PHE A 160 -2.29 4.76 4.50
C PHE A 160 -3.47 3.92 4.01
N LEU A 161 -4.62 4.55 3.80
CA LEU A 161 -5.85 3.90 3.37
C LEU A 161 -6.27 4.38 1.99
N ALA A 162 -6.79 3.47 1.17
CA ALA A 162 -7.30 3.79 -0.16
C ALA A 162 -8.54 2.95 -0.49
N GLY A 163 -9.31 3.38 -1.50
CA GLY A 163 -10.48 2.63 -1.96
C GLY A 163 -10.07 1.44 -2.82
N ALA A 164 -10.73 0.29 -2.67
CA ALA A 164 -10.54 -0.87 -3.54
C ALA A 164 -11.39 -0.76 -4.82
N SER A 165 -11.39 0.40 -5.46
CA SER A 165 -11.97 0.62 -6.79
C SER A 165 -11.09 -0.02 -7.88
N TRP A 166 -11.56 -0.01 -9.14
CA TRP A 166 -10.73 -0.42 -10.28
C TRP A 166 -9.40 0.35 -10.33
N PHE A 167 -9.43 1.67 -10.09
CA PHE A 167 -8.24 2.50 -10.13
C PHE A 167 -7.35 2.26 -8.90
N GLY A 168 -7.93 2.22 -7.70
CA GLY A 168 -7.20 1.98 -6.46
C GLY A 168 -6.54 0.60 -6.41
N ARG A 169 -7.21 -0.44 -6.92
CA ARG A 169 -6.63 -1.80 -7.05
C ARG A 169 -5.43 -1.84 -7.99
N THR A 170 -5.31 -0.89 -8.91
CA THR A 170 -4.17 -0.80 -9.84
C THR A 170 -3.06 0.08 -9.27
N LEU A 171 -3.43 1.23 -8.71
CA LEU A 171 -2.51 2.26 -8.23
C LEU A 171 -1.76 1.86 -6.95
N ILE A 172 -2.48 1.34 -5.96
CA ILE A 172 -1.95 1.15 -4.61
C ILE A 172 -0.91 0.02 -4.53
N PRO A 173 -1.04 -1.12 -5.23
CA PRO A 173 0.02 -2.12 -5.30
C PRO A 173 1.32 -1.58 -5.89
N LYS A 174 1.25 -0.70 -6.92
CA LYS A 174 2.44 -0.04 -7.48
C LYS A 174 3.12 0.85 -6.44
N VAL A 175 2.35 1.63 -5.69
CA VAL A 175 2.88 2.47 -4.60
C VAL A 175 3.52 1.62 -3.50
N ALA A 176 2.87 0.54 -3.09
CA ALA A 176 3.40 -0.37 -2.07
C ALA A 176 4.72 -1.02 -2.50
N ALA A 177 4.85 -1.39 -3.79
CA ALA A 177 6.08 -1.93 -4.36
C ALA A 177 7.22 -0.90 -4.38
N ILE A 178 6.94 0.35 -4.74
CA ILE A 178 7.93 1.45 -4.73
C ILE A 178 8.44 1.71 -3.30
N LEU A 179 7.53 1.73 -2.32
CA LEU A 179 7.85 1.99 -0.91
C LEU A 179 8.38 0.75 -0.17
N LYS A 180 8.34 -0.43 -0.80
CA LYS A 180 8.71 -1.72 -0.19
C LYS A 180 7.96 -1.99 1.12
N THR A 181 6.65 -1.73 1.14
CA THR A 181 5.80 -1.94 2.31
C THR A 181 4.71 -2.99 2.07
N GLY A 182 4.08 -3.45 3.16
CA GLY A 182 2.96 -4.39 3.12
C GLY A 182 1.66 -3.71 2.71
N LEU A 183 0.86 -4.40 1.90
CA LEU A 183 -0.46 -3.96 1.45
C LEU A 183 -1.48 -5.08 1.64
N THR A 184 -2.56 -4.81 2.36
CA THR A 184 -3.72 -5.70 2.41
C THR A 184 -4.81 -5.20 1.47
N ALA A 185 -5.17 -6.04 0.51
CA ALA A 185 -6.19 -5.71 -0.48
C ALA A 185 -7.61 -6.04 0.01
N ASP A 186 -8.59 -5.26 -0.42
CA ASP A 186 -10.04 -5.48 -0.24
C ASP A 186 -10.48 -5.78 1.21
N CYS A 187 -10.04 -4.95 2.15
CA CYS A 187 -10.39 -5.06 3.57
C CYS A 187 -11.88 -4.74 3.79
N THR A 188 -12.49 -5.50 4.70
CA THR A 188 -13.86 -5.28 5.19
C THR A 188 -13.90 -4.75 6.61
N GLY A 189 -12.85 -4.96 7.40
CA GLY A 189 -12.74 -4.46 8.76
C GLY A 189 -11.35 -3.89 9.03
N LEU A 190 -11.30 -2.78 9.76
CA LEU A 190 -10.09 -2.12 10.20
C LEU A 190 -10.21 -1.83 11.70
N GLU A 191 -9.31 -2.39 12.50
CA GLU A 191 -9.26 -2.17 13.94
C GLU A 191 -7.83 -1.85 14.36
N ILE A 192 -7.65 -1.20 15.50
CA ILE A 192 -6.33 -0.91 16.05
C ILE A 192 -6.14 -1.73 17.32
N ASP A 193 -5.02 -2.42 17.40
CA ASP A 193 -4.55 -3.03 18.64
C ASP A 193 -3.97 -1.92 19.53
N GLU A 194 -4.61 -1.62 20.66
CA GLU A 194 -4.24 -0.53 21.58
C GLU A 194 -2.86 -0.73 22.22
N GLU A 195 -2.44 -1.98 22.44
CA GLU A 195 -1.14 -2.29 23.07
C GLU A 195 0.02 -2.09 22.10
N LYS A 196 -0.18 -2.49 20.83
CA LYS A 196 0.89 -2.51 19.82
C LYS A 196 0.82 -1.34 18.85
N LYS A 197 -0.29 -0.58 18.83
CA LYS A 197 -0.60 0.47 17.84
C LYS A 197 -0.47 -0.04 16.40
N ILE A 198 -0.86 -1.29 16.16
CA ILE A 198 -0.81 -1.93 14.84
C ILE A 198 -2.23 -1.99 14.28
N LEU A 199 -2.35 -1.80 12.96
CA LEU A 199 -3.61 -1.91 12.25
C LEU A 199 -3.92 -3.39 11.98
N LEU A 200 -5.03 -3.87 12.53
CA LEU A 200 -5.64 -5.16 12.24
C LEU A 200 -6.49 -5.02 10.98
N GLN A 201 -6.04 -5.65 9.89
CA GLN A 201 -6.68 -5.55 8.59
C GLN A 201 -7.43 -6.85 8.29
N THR A 202 -8.74 -6.85 8.46
CA THR A 202 -9.57 -8.03 8.22
C THR A 202 -10.08 -8.01 6.80
N ARG A 203 -9.78 -9.07 6.04
CA ARG A 203 -10.26 -9.26 4.68
C ARG A 203 -10.82 -10.67 4.44
N PRO A 204 -11.82 -10.81 3.56
CA PRO A 204 -12.23 -12.11 3.04
C PRO A 204 -11.18 -12.66 2.06
N THR A 205 -10.92 -13.96 2.16
CA THR A 205 -10.07 -14.76 1.28
C THR A 205 -10.82 -16.05 0.88
N PHE A 206 -10.35 -16.74 -0.16
CA PHE A 206 -11.00 -17.96 -0.69
C PHE A 206 -12.50 -17.77 -1.02
N GLY A 207 -12.80 -16.78 -1.86
CA GLY A 207 -14.18 -16.51 -2.30
C GLY A 207 -15.12 -16.00 -1.21
N GLY A 208 -14.60 -15.55 -0.06
CA GLY A 208 -15.41 -15.07 1.06
C GLY A 208 -15.58 -16.07 2.20
N ASN A 209 -15.12 -17.31 2.04
CA ASN A 209 -15.29 -18.37 3.05
C ASN A 209 -14.40 -18.19 4.28
N ILE A 210 -13.24 -17.56 4.12
CA ILE A 210 -12.27 -17.39 5.21
C ILE A 210 -12.03 -15.91 5.44
N LEU A 211 -12.26 -15.45 6.68
CA LEU A 211 -11.84 -14.14 7.13
C LEU A 211 -10.41 -14.24 7.69
N ALA A 212 -9.49 -13.49 7.11
CA ALA A 212 -8.10 -13.41 7.55
C ALA A 212 -7.82 -12.00 8.06
N THR A 213 -7.28 -11.92 9.28
CA THR A 213 -6.76 -10.67 9.84
C THR A 213 -5.26 -10.63 9.62
N ILE A 214 -4.82 -9.68 8.79
CA ILE A 214 -3.43 -9.51 8.38
C ILE A 214 -2.88 -8.28 9.10
N ILE A 215 -1.61 -8.35 9.50
CA ILE A 215 -0.92 -7.28 10.20
C ILE A 215 0.44 -7.01 9.55
N THR A 216 0.81 -5.74 9.46
CA THR A 216 2.11 -5.32 8.93
C THR A 216 3.01 -4.86 10.08
N ARG A 217 3.83 -5.78 10.61
CA ARG A 217 4.69 -5.51 11.78
C ARG A 217 5.93 -4.67 11.45
N ASN A 218 6.65 -5.03 10.38
CA ASN A 218 8.02 -4.57 10.14
C ASN A 218 8.15 -3.55 8.99
N ALA A 219 7.04 -3.02 8.50
CA ALA A 219 7.05 -2.02 7.42
C ALA A 219 6.08 -0.87 7.71
N ARG A 220 6.44 0.32 7.23
CA ARG A 220 5.64 1.54 7.27
C ARG A 220 5.73 2.25 5.92
N PRO A 221 4.64 2.91 5.46
CA PRO A 221 3.32 2.98 6.08
C PRO A 221 2.58 1.63 6.05
N GLN A 222 1.68 1.40 7.01
CA GLN A 222 0.74 0.26 6.96
C GLN A 222 -0.32 0.58 5.92
N MET A 223 -0.35 -0.16 4.80
CA MET A 223 -1.27 0.13 3.70
C MET A 223 -2.44 -0.85 3.67
N ALA A 224 -3.65 -0.33 3.47
CA ALA A 224 -4.84 -1.14 3.17
C ALA A 224 -5.70 -0.48 2.10
N THR A 225 -6.25 -1.31 1.20
CA THR A 225 -7.39 -0.89 0.38
C THR A 225 -8.68 -1.40 1.01
N VAL A 226 -9.71 -0.55 1.13
CA VAL A 226 -10.99 -0.91 1.72
C VAL A 226 -12.04 -1.11 0.64
N ARG A 227 -12.87 -2.15 0.79
CA ARG A 227 -13.96 -2.44 -0.13
C ARG A 227 -14.98 -1.28 -0.14
N PRO A 228 -15.42 -0.81 -1.32
CA PRO A 228 -16.49 0.19 -1.42
C PRO A 228 -17.76 -0.23 -0.66
N HIS A 229 -18.46 0.73 -0.06
CA HIS A 229 -19.77 0.55 0.59
C HIS A 229 -19.76 -0.29 1.87
N VAL A 230 -18.59 -0.66 2.40
CA VAL A 230 -18.50 -1.37 3.67
C VAL A 230 -18.52 -0.41 4.86
N MET A 231 -17.92 0.77 4.71
CA MET A 231 -17.81 1.74 5.81
C MET A 231 -18.93 2.78 5.74
N GLU A 232 -19.44 3.17 6.90
CA GLU A 232 -20.51 4.16 6.99
C GLU A 232 -19.97 5.59 6.87
N LYS A 233 -20.64 6.41 6.05
CA LYS A 233 -20.37 7.84 5.93
C LYS A 233 -21.02 8.59 7.10
N LYS A 234 -20.22 9.05 8.07
CA LYS A 234 -20.74 9.86 9.17
C LYS A 234 -20.40 11.33 8.93
N LYS A 235 -21.42 12.13 8.57
CA LYS A 235 -21.28 13.59 8.49
C LYS A 235 -21.16 14.17 9.88
N ILE A 236 -20.17 15.02 10.10
CA ILE A 236 -20.10 15.82 11.32
C ILE A 236 -20.73 17.17 10.99
N GLU A 237 -21.96 17.36 11.45
CA GLU A 237 -22.57 18.69 11.47
C GLU A 237 -21.96 19.46 12.63
N GLU A 238 -20.86 20.16 12.36
CA GLU A 238 -20.47 21.46 12.94
C GLU A 238 -19.02 21.79 12.56
N GLY A 239 -18.80 22.97 11.98
CA GLY A 239 -17.50 23.66 12.14
C GLY A 239 -16.76 24.16 10.90
N LYS A 240 -17.23 25.30 10.38
CA LYS A 240 -16.45 26.42 9.79
C LYS A 240 -16.03 26.35 8.31
N ARG A 241 -16.70 27.23 7.57
CA ARG A 241 -16.57 27.75 6.20
C ARG A 241 -15.18 28.25 5.73
N ASN A 242 -14.07 27.89 6.37
CA ASN A 242 -12.74 28.25 5.85
C ASN A 242 -11.75 27.10 6.05
N TYR A 243 -11.73 26.17 5.09
CA TYR A 243 -10.80 25.05 5.05
C TYR A 243 -9.50 25.38 4.29
N LYS A 244 -9.37 26.60 3.75
CA LYS A 244 -8.22 27.00 2.92
C LYS A 244 -6.88 26.88 3.65
N ASP A 245 -6.84 27.15 4.95
CA ASP A 245 -5.60 27.06 5.76
C ASP A 245 -5.14 25.61 6.02
N ARG A 246 -5.95 24.62 5.62
CA ARG A 246 -5.67 23.18 5.82
C ARG A 246 -5.32 22.46 4.51
N ILE A 247 -5.28 23.18 3.39
CA ILE A 247 -4.92 22.64 2.07
C ILE A 247 -3.45 22.99 1.83
N GLU A 248 -2.61 21.97 1.68
CA GLU A 248 -1.23 22.14 1.21
C GLU A 248 -1.17 21.70 -0.25
N TYR A 249 -0.93 22.67 -1.13
CA TYR A 249 -0.68 22.43 -2.54
C TYR A 249 0.73 21.87 -2.71
N ILE A 250 0.83 20.74 -3.40
CA ILE A 250 2.10 20.10 -3.68
C ILE A 250 2.38 20.29 -5.16
N ASP A 251 3.33 21.17 -5.45
CA ASP A 251 3.88 21.31 -6.80
C ASP A 251 4.68 20.05 -7.13
N ILE A 252 4.44 19.54 -8.33
CA ILE A 252 5.10 18.35 -8.84
C ILE A 252 6.05 18.76 -9.95
N ASP A 253 7.29 18.27 -9.88
CA ASP A 253 8.27 18.41 -10.94
C ASP A 253 7.84 17.60 -12.18
N GLU A 254 7.13 18.27 -13.10
CA GLU A 254 6.70 17.79 -14.42
C GLU A 254 7.74 16.95 -15.20
N PRO A 255 9.07 17.24 -15.21
CA PRO A 255 10.00 16.50 -16.07
C PRO A 255 10.24 15.02 -15.69
N ASN A 256 9.89 14.58 -14.48
CA ASN A 256 10.10 13.18 -14.04
C ASN A 256 8.93 12.23 -14.34
N PHE A 257 7.84 12.75 -14.91
CA PHE A 257 6.60 12.01 -15.15
C PHE A 257 6.45 11.59 -16.62
N LYS A 258 7.50 10.96 -17.18
CA LYS A 258 7.38 10.27 -18.46
C LYS A 258 6.60 8.97 -18.27
N THR A 259 5.51 8.83 -19.01
CA THR A 259 4.75 7.58 -19.10
C THR A 259 5.19 6.78 -20.31
N LYS A 260 5.08 5.45 -20.18
CA LYS A 260 5.26 4.54 -21.32
C LYS A 260 3.98 4.37 -22.13
N TYR A 261 2.85 4.78 -21.58
CA TYR A 261 1.51 4.55 -22.10
C TYR A 261 0.86 5.87 -22.48
N LYS A 262 0.13 5.84 -23.59
CA LYS A 262 -0.70 6.95 -24.08
C LYS A 262 -2.14 6.45 -24.19
N LEU A 263 -3.06 7.12 -23.50
CA LEU A 263 -4.48 6.86 -23.64
C LEU A 263 -4.91 7.28 -25.06
N LEU A 264 -5.48 6.34 -25.83
CA LEU A 264 -5.95 6.61 -27.19
C LEU A 264 -7.42 7.04 -27.23
N GLY A 265 -8.22 6.57 -26.27
CA GLY A 265 -9.62 6.90 -26.13
C GLY A 265 -10.26 6.11 -24.98
N THR A 266 -11.45 6.56 -24.56
CA THR A 266 -12.25 5.90 -23.55
C THR A 266 -13.64 5.66 -24.15
N GLU A 267 -14.05 4.41 -24.23
CA GLU A 267 -15.40 4.02 -24.65
C GLU A 267 -16.18 3.60 -23.40
N LYS A 268 -17.39 4.17 -23.24
CA LYS A 268 -18.32 3.73 -22.19
C LYS A 268 -19.31 2.77 -22.83
N GLU A 269 -19.11 1.49 -22.60
CA GLU A 269 -20.11 0.48 -22.97
C GLU A 269 -21.28 0.55 -22.00
N LEU A 270 -22.48 0.81 -22.53
CA LEU A 270 -23.74 0.59 -21.82
C LEU A 270 -24.12 -0.87 -22.08
N ASN A 271 -23.77 -1.77 -21.17
CA ASN A 271 -24.15 -3.18 -21.29
C ASN A 271 -25.67 -3.32 -21.12
N GLU A 272 -26.38 -3.46 -22.24
CA GLU A 272 -27.84 -3.66 -22.26
C GLU A 272 -28.24 -5.13 -22.06
N ASN A 273 -27.34 -6.09 -22.25
CA ASN A 273 -27.62 -7.52 -22.11
C ASN A 273 -26.58 -8.21 -21.21
N ILE A 274 -26.92 -8.42 -19.94
CA ILE A 274 -26.13 -9.24 -19.01
C ILE A 274 -26.78 -10.64 -18.97
N ASN A 275 -25.96 -11.68 -19.09
CA ASN A 275 -26.42 -13.05 -18.94
C ASN A 275 -26.89 -13.29 -17.50
N ILE A 276 -28.03 -13.98 -17.32
CA ILE A 276 -28.64 -14.21 -16.00
C ILE A 276 -27.69 -14.88 -15.01
N THR A 277 -26.77 -15.74 -15.50
CA THR A 277 -25.78 -16.42 -14.67
C THR A 277 -24.64 -15.53 -14.18
N ASP A 278 -24.41 -14.40 -14.85
CA ASP A 278 -23.35 -13.43 -14.53
C ASP A 278 -23.91 -12.18 -13.81
N TYR A 279 -25.17 -12.25 -13.36
CA TYR A 279 -25.83 -11.18 -12.63
C TYR A 279 -25.57 -11.36 -11.12
N ASP A 280 -24.73 -10.49 -10.55
CA ASP A 280 -24.41 -10.40 -9.11
C ASP A 280 -25.56 -9.82 -8.27
#